data_AF-A0A3N5EI91-F1
#
_entry.id   AF-A0A3N5EI91-F1
#
_cell.length_a   1.000
_cell.length_b   1.000
_cell.length_c   1.000
_cell.angle_alpha   90.00
_cell.angle_beta   90.00
_cell.angle_gamma   90.00
#
_symmetry.space_group_name_H-M   'P 1'
#
loop_
_entity.id
_entity.type
_entity.pdbx_description
1 polymer ?
#
loop_
_entity_poly.entity_id
_entity_poly.type
_entity_poly.pdbx_seq_one_letter_code
_entity_poly.pdbx_strand_id
1 'polypeptide(L)'
;TAFAKTETVQAAIFAWLVLGERLTGLVVAGICVGVAGVLALALGGRKLSPREIATSLVQPAALCGLGTGALFSLTGVMVKRATLHLTMPDPVAEALVTLLVVLVLQTAMLGTYVAVREPKTWGRVAATWRASGQVGLLAALGSACWFTGFATAPVALVRVVGQVEVLFTLGFSRLMLREPTKSHEVLGLLLVTAGVVLALLGALG
;
A
#
# COMPACT_ATOMS: atom_id res chain seq x y z
N THR A 1 -5.58 0.06 -12.82
CA THR A 1 -5.42 -0.27 -11.38
C THR A 1 -5.82 0.88 -10.45
N ALA A 2 -6.86 1.67 -10.79
CA ALA A 2 -7.34 2.77 -9.94
C ALA A 2 -8.02 2.30 -8.64
N PHE A 3 -8.72 1.15 -8.70
CA PHE A 3 -9.52 0.65 -7.57
C PHE A 3 -8.70 0.05 -6.43
N ALA A 4 -7.49 -0.47 -6.71
CA ALA A 4 -6.57 -0.95 -5.67
C ALA A 4 -6.18 0.17 -4.67
N LYS A 5 -6.29 1.44 -5.07
CA LYS A 5 -5.91 2.59 -4.25
C LYS A 5 -6.95 2.98 -3.19
N THR A 6 -8.12 2.35 -3.22
CA THR A 6 -9.10 2.40 -2.11
C THR A 6 -8.64 1.62 -0.87
N GLU A 7 -7.54 0.86 -0.99
CA GLU A 7 -6.79 0.22 0.11
C GLU A 7 -6.67 1.15 1.33
N THR A 8 -6.29 2.41 1.11
CA THR A 8 -6.02 3.36 2.21
C THR A 8 -7.27 3.60 3.07
N VAL A 9 -8.44 3.70 2.43
CA VAL A 9 -9.72 3.87 3.12
C VAL A 9 -10.09 2.60 3.86
N GLN A 10 -9.94 1.44 3.20
CA GLN A 10 -10.23 0.13 3.79
C GLN A 10 -9.32 -0.14 5.01
N ALA A 11 -8.03 0.19 4.91
CA ALA A 11 -7.07 0.08 6.00
C ALA A 11 -7.46 0.96 7.19
N ALA A 12 -7.90 2.20 6.95
CA ALA A 12 -8.37 3.09 8.01
C ALA A 12 -9.63 2.53 8.71
N ILE A 13 -10.59 2.00 7.96
CA ILE A 13 -11.80 1.37 8.51
C ILE A 13 -11.44 0.13 9.34
N PHE A 14 -10.59 -0.76 8.81
CA PHE A 14 -10.19 -1.97 9.54
C PHE A 14 -9.33 -1.64 10.76
N ALA A 15 -8.43 -0.67 10.69
CA ALA A 15 -7.64 -0.24 11.85
C ALA A 15 -8.54 0.33 12.96
N TRP A 16 -9.54 1.13 12.60
CA TRP A 16 -10.54 1.61 13.55
C TRP A 16 -11.34 0.47 14.18
N LEU A 17 -11.83 -0.47 13.37
CA LEU A 17 -12.69 -1.56 13.85
C LEU A 17 -11.95 -2.62 14.68
N VAL A 18 -10.72 -2.97 14.29
CA VAL A 18 -9.97 -4.10 14.86
C VAL A 18 -9.01 -3.63 15.97
N LEU A 19 -8.31 -2.51 15.77
CA LEU A 19 -7.35 -1.98 16.75
C LEU A 19 -7.95 -0.89 17.64
N GLY A 20 -9.13 -0.38 17.32
CA GLY A 20 -9.73 0.74 18.04
C GLY A 20 -9.00 2.07 17.80
N GLU A 21 -8.17 2.18 16.75
CA GLU A 21 -7.42 3.39 16.44
C GLU A 21 -8.38 4.54 16.14
N ARG A 22 -8.45 5.53 17.04
CA ARG A 22 -9.30 6.72 16.84
C ARG A 22 -8.56 7.71 15.96
N LEU A 23 -9.02 7.87 14.73
CA LEU A 23 -8.52 8.87 13.79
C LEU A 23 -9.26 10.18 14.02
N THR A 24 -8.53 11.31 14.06
CA THR A 24 -9.17 12.63 14.10
C THR A 24 -9.91 12.90 12.78
N GLY A 25 -10.94 13.74 12.82
CA GLY A 25 -11.70 14.10 11.62
C GLY A 25 -10.82 14.68 10.50
N LEU A 26 -9.71 15.34 10.88
CA LEU A 26 -8.74 15.91 9.96
C LEU A 26 -7.89 14.83 9.26
N VAL A 27 -7.53 13.74 9.97
CA VAL A 27 -6.86 12.57 9.35
C VAL A 27 -7.78 11.90 8.33
N VAL A 28 -9.06 11.74 8.65
CA VAL A 28 -10.06 11.17 7.72
C VAL A 28 -10.22 12.06 6.48
N ALA A 29 -10.30 13.38 6.66
CA ALA A 29 -10.35 14.32 5.54
C ALA A 29 -9.09 14.23 4.66
N GLY A 30 -7.90 14.12 5.26
CA GLY A 30 -6.64 13.94 4.53
C GLY A 30 -6.60 12.65 3.72
N ILE A 31 -7.09 11.53 4.26
CA ILE A 31 -7.21 10.25 3.54
C ILE A 31 -8.15 10.39 2.33
N CYS A 32 -9.31 11.03 2.50
CA CYS A 32 -10.27 11.26 1.41
C CYS A 32 -9.64 12.10 0.28
N VAL A 33 -8.93 13.17 0.64
CA VAL A 33 -8.24 14.05 -0.34
C VAL A 33 -7.11 13.30 -1.06
N GLY A 34 -6.31 12.53 -0.33
CA GLY A 34 -5.23 11.73 -0.91
C GLY A 34 -5.76 10.67 -1.87
N VAL A 35 -6.82 9.96 -1.50
CA VAL A 35 -7.48 8.96 -2.37
C VAL A 35 -8.08 9.64 -3.61
N ALA A 36 -8.71 10.80 -3.47
CA ALA A 36 -9.19 11.58 -4.62
C ALA A 36 -8.06 11.98 -5.56
N GLY A 37 -6.90 12.40 -5.04
CA GLY A 37 -5.72 12.71 -5.83
C GLY A 37 -5.18 11.50 -6.59
N VAL A 38 -5.07 10.35 -5.94
CA VAL A 38 -4.64 9.10 -6.59
C VAL A 38 -5.63 8.64 -7.65
N LEU A 39 -6.93 8.78 -7.41
CA LEU A 39 -7.96 8.49 -8.42
C LEU A 39 -7.85 9.44 -9.61
N ALA A 40 -7.62 10.73 -9.38
CA ALA A 40 -7.41 11.71 -10.44
C ALA A 40 -6.18 11.35 -11.31
N LEU A 41 -5.09 10.89 -10.69
CA LEU A 41 -3.91 10.36 -11.39
C LEU A 41 -4.26 9.10 -12.20
N ALA A 42 -4.91 8.12 -11.56
CA ALA A 42 -5.19 6.81 -12.17
C ALA A 42 -6.21 6.87 -13.31
N LEU A 43 -7.08 7.90 -13.33
CA LEU A 43 -8.04 8.13 -14.39
C LEU A 43 -7.46 8.91 -15.58
N GLY A 44 -6.21 9.39 -15.50
CA GLY A 44 -5.46 9.96 -16.63
C GLY A 44 -6.17 11.14 -17.31
N GLY A 45 -6.96 11.91 -16.54
CA GLY A 45 -7.75 13.03 -17.06
C GLY A 45 -8.99 12.64 -17.87
N ARG A 46 -9.38 11.34 -17.94
CA ARG A 46 -10.69 10.96 -18.45
C ARG A 46 -11.77 11.46 -17.48
N LYS A 47 -12.64 12.36 -17.97
CA LYS A 47 -13.86 12.76 -17.25
C LYS A 47 -14.84 11.59 -17.26
N LEU A 48 -14.63 10.61 -16.38
CA LEU A 48 -15.64 9.59 -16.16
C LEU A 48 -16.81 10.23 -15.43
N SER A 49 -18.00 10.10 -15.99
CA SER A 49 -19.24 10.43 -15.30
C SER A 49 -19.33 9.64 -13.99
N PRO A 50 -19.91 10.19 -12.90
CA PRO A 50 -20.17 9.43 -11.67
C PRO A 50 -20.89 8.10 -11.93
N ARG A 51 -21.70 8.06 -12.98
CA ARG A 51 -22.42 6.86 -13.44
C ARG A 51 -21.48 5.83 -14.08
N GLU A 52 -20.45 6.26 -14.80
CA GLU A 52 -19.43 5.40 -15.40
C GLU A 52 -18.45 4.87 -14.35
N ILE A 53 -18.17 5.65 -13.31
CA ILE A 53 -17.42 5.18 -12.13
C ILE A 53 -18.23 4.11 -11.40
N ALA A 54 -19.53 4.35 -11.18
CA ALA A 54 -20.44 3.38 -10.55
C ALA A 54 -20.58 2.08 -11.35
N THR A 55 -20.71 2.14 -12.68
CA THR A 55 -20.77 0.92 -13.51
C THR A 55 -19.43 0.21 -13.60
N SER A 56 -18.31 0.95 -13.58
CA SER A 56 -16.97 0.36 -13.52
C SER A 56 -16.67 -0.33 -12.18
N LEU A 57 -17.25 0.16 -11.07
CA LEU A 57 -17.12 -0.46 -9.73
C LEU A 57 -17.78 -1.85 -9.65
N VAL A 58 -18.80 -2.11 -10.47
CA VAL A 58 -19.53 -3.40 -10.49
C VAL A 58 -18.85 -4.41 -11.44
N GLN A 59 -17.85 -4.00 -12.21
CA GLN A 59 -17.13 -4.93 -13.08
C GLN A 59 -16.38 -5.99 -12.26
N PRO A 60 -16.37 -7.27 -12.70
CA PRO A 60 -15.67 -8.35 -12.00
C PRO A 60 -14.20 -8.02 -11.70
N ALA A 61 -13.51 -7.36 -12.63
CA ALA A 61 -12.13 -6.93 -12.44
C ALA A 61 -11.96 -5.88 -11.33
N ALA A 62 -12.91 -4.95 -11.19
CA ALA A 62 -12.91 -3.96 -10.11
C ALA A 62 -13.21 -4.61 -8.77
N LEU A 63 -14.18 -5.54 -8.71
CA LEU A 63 -14.50 -6.31 -7.51
C LEU A 63 -13.35 -7.18 -7.04
N CYS A 64 -12.65 -7.86 -7.95
CA CYS A 64 -11.43 -8.59 -7.62
C CYS A 64 -10.36 -7.66 -7.06
N GLY A 65 -10.14 -6.48 -7.66
CA GLY A 65 -9.18 -5.49 -7.17
C GLY A 65 -9.55 -4.88 -5.80
N LEU A 66 -10.84 -4.64 -5.56
CA LEU A 66 -11.35 -4.18 -4.27
C LEU A 66 -11.23 -5.26 -3.19
N GLY A 67 -11.54 -6.51 -3.54
CA GLY A 67 -11.43 -7.65 -2.64
C GLY A 67 -9.98 -7.96 -2.26
N THR A 68 -9.06 -7.93 -3.21
CA THR A 68 -7.62 -8.10 -2.91
C THR A 68 -7.08 -6.96 -2.05
N GLY A 69 -7.46 -5.71 -2.35
CA GLY A 69 -7.14 -4.56 -1.50
C GLY A 69 -7.68 -4.71 -0.08
N ALA A 70 -8.92 -5.17 0.07
CA ALA A 70 -9.55 -5.34 1.38
C ALA A 70 -8.85 -6.44 2.19
N LEU A 71 -8.57 -7.59 1.57
CA LEU A 71 -7.84 -8.68 2.21
C LEU A 71 -6.41 -8.27 2.57
N PHE A 72 -5.74 -7.48 1.72
CA PHE A 72 -4.40 -6.99 1.98
C PHE A 72 -4.38 -6.00 3.17
N SER A 73 -5.29 -5.03 3.18
CA SER A 73 -5.47 -4.10 4.29
C SER A 73 -5.81 -4.83 5.59
N LEU A 74 -6.74 -5.79 5.54
CA LEU A 74 -7.12 -6.61 6.69
C LEU A 74 -5.91 -7.41 7.22
N THR A 75 -5.14 -8.03 6.33
CA THR A 75 -3.93 -8.76 6.69
C THR A 75 -2.94 -7.84 7.39
N GLY A 76 -2.68 -6.64 6.85
CA GLY A 76 -1.78 -5.67 7.48
C GLY A 76 -2.22 -5.25 8.88
N VAL A 77 -3.53 -5.05 9.08
CA VAL A 77 -4.11 -4.72 10.39
C VAL A 77 -3.97 -5.89 11.38
N MET A 78 -4.24 -7.13 10.94
CA MET A 78 -4.06 -8.33 11.77
C MET A 78 -2.61 -8.57 12.13
N VAL A 79 -1.69 -8.36 11.19
CA VAL A 79 -0.24 -8.43 11.39
C VAL A 79 0.18 -7.44 12.46
N LYS A 80 -0.23 -6.17 12.37
CA LYS A 80 0.07 -5.18 13.41
C LYS A 80 -0.50 -5.61 14.77
N ARG A 81 -1.74 -6.11 14.80
CA ARG A 81 -2.33 -6.62 16.05
C ARG A 81 -1.48 -7.74 16.65
N ALA A 82 -1.02 -8.69 15.83
CA ALA A 82 -0.14 -9.77 16.28
C ALA A 82 1.21 -9.24 16.77
N THR A 83 1.79 -8.24 16.10
CA THR A 83 3.01 -7.55 16.54
C THR A 83 2.85 -6.97 17.94
N LEU A 84 1.75 -6.26 18.21
CA LEU A 84 1.48 -5.66 19.52
C LEU A 84 1.25 -6.68 20.65
N HIS A 85 1.01 -7.95 20.31
CA HIS A 85 0.90 -9.04 21.28
C HIS A 85 2.24 -9.71 21.59
N LEU A 86 3.28 -9.52 20.75
CA LEU A 86 4.63 -9.96 21.08
C LEU A 86 5.12 -9.02 22.18
N THR A 87 5.30 -9.51 23.40
CA THR A 87 5.73 -8.67 24.52
C THR A 87 7.26 -8.65 24.57
N MET A 88 7.90 -7.84 23.72
CA MET A 88 9.37 -7.73 23.67
C MET A 88 9.83 -6.37 24.22
N PRO A 89 11.12 -6.21 24.54
CA PRO A 89 11.64 -4.94 25.08
C PRO A 89 11.71 -3.80 24.05
N ASP A 90 11.74 -4.13 22.75
CA ASP A 90 11.92 -3.17 21.66
C ASP A 90 10.82 -3.37 20.58
N PRO A 91 9.99 -2.34 20.31
CA PRO A 91 8.94 -2.43 19.28
C PRO A 91 9.49 -2.66 17.86
N VAL A 92 10.75 -2.30 17.60
CA VAL A 92 11.40 -2.64 16.32
C VAL A 92 11.66 -4.13 16.24
N ALA A 93 12.10 -4.76 17.33
CA ALA A 93 12.30 -6.20 17.38
C ALA A 93 10.98 -6.97 17.17
N GLU A 94 9.87 -6.51 17.76
CA GLU A 94 8.53 -7.08 17.54
C GLU A 94 8.13 -7.02 16.05
N ALA A 95 8.37 -5.87 15.42
CA ALA A 95 8.08 -5.64 14.01
C ALA A 95 8.89 -6.57 13.09
N LEU A 96 10.19 -6.71 13.37
CA LEU A 96 11.09 -7.56 12.59
C LEU A 96 10.77 -9.06 12.74
N VAL A 97 10.45 -9.51 13.95
CA VAL A 97 10.01 -10.90 14.18
C VAL A 97 8.72 -11.18 13.44
N THR A 98 7.74 -10.28 13.52
CA THR A 98 6.48 -10.44 12.79
C THR A 98 6.73 -10.46 11.28
N LEU A 99 7.57 -9.55 10.78
CA LEU A 99 7.95 -9.50 9.36
C LEU A 99 8.60 -10.80 8.89
N LEU A 100 9.51 -11.38 9.69
CA LEU A 100 10.16 -12.65 9.36
C LEU A 100 9.11 -13.77 9.20
N VAL A 101 8.17 -13.87 10.15
CA VAL A 101 7.09 -14.87 10.08
C VAL A 101 6.22 -14.66 8.84
N VAL A 102 5.84 -13.41 8.54
CA VAL A 102 5.04 -13.07 7.37
C VAL A 102 5.78 -13.42 6.07
N LEU A 103 7.07 -13.09 5.97
CA LEU A 103 7.92 -13.42 4.81
C LEU A 103 8.00 -14.94 4.61
N VAL A 104 8.24 -15.70 5.68
CA VAL A 104 8.31 -17.17 5.61
C VAL A 104 6.98 -17.75 5.11
N LEU A 105 5.86 -17.30 5.67
CA LEU A 105 4.53 -17.75 5.23
C LEU A 105 4.27 -17.37 3.77
N GLN A 106 4.58 -16.13 3.37
CA GLN A 106 4.38 -15.65 2.02
C GLN A 106 5.24 -16.43 1.00
N THR A 107 6.51 -16.67 1.32
CA THR A 107 7.41 -17.47 0.49
C THR A 107 6.95 -18.93 0.43
N ALA A 108 6.48 -19.51 1.52
CA ALA A 108 5.96 -20.88 1.52
C ALA A 108 4.69 -21.01 0.69
N MET A 109 3.73 -20.11 0.85
CA MET A 109 2.46 -20.11 0.11
C MET A 109 2.70 -19.90 -1.39
N LEU A 110 3.44 -18.85 -1.76
CA LEU A 110 3.73 -18.55 -3.16
C LEU A 110 4.65 -19.60 -3.78
N GLY A 111 5.65 -20.08 -3.04
CA GLY A 111 6.55 -21.14 -3.46
C GLY A 111 5.81 -22.45 -3.73
N THR A 112 4.90 -22.85 -2.84
CA THR A 112 4.07 -24.05 -3.03
C THR A 112 3.16 -23.90 -4.25
N TYR A 113 2.54 -22.72 -4.43
CA TYR A 113 1.72 -22.44 -5.60
C TYR A 113 2.51 -22.57 -6.89
N VAL A 114 3.70 -21.96 -6.97
CA VAL A 114 4.58 -22.05 -8.15
C VAL A 114 5.08 -23.47 -8.35
N ALA A 115 5.42 -24.20 -7.30
CA ALA A 115 5.85 -25.60 -7.39
C ALA A 115 4.77 -26.51 -7.99
N VAL A 116 3.51 -26.31 -7.62
CA VAL A 116 2.39 -27.13 -8.12
C VAL A 116 1.94 -26.69 -9.52
N ARG A 117 1.81 -25.39 -9.77
CA ARG A 117 1.25 -24.86 -11.03
C ARG A 117 2.29 -24.69 -12.14
N GLU A 118 3.52 -24.33 -11.78
CA GLU A 118 4.57 -23.95 -12.72
C GLU A 118 5.96 -24.48 -12.31
N PRO A 119 6.16 -25.80 -12.20
CA PRO A 119 7.42 -26.39 -11.72
C PRO A 119 8.63 -25.99 -12.58
N LYS A 120 8.42 -25.69 -13.87
CA LYS A 120 9.46 -25.23 -14.80
C LYS A 120 10.02 -23.84 -14.47
N THR A 121 9.32 -23.05 -13.67
CA THR A 121 9.71 -21.68 -13.29
C THR A 121 10.86 -21.69 -12.27
N TRP A 122 11.01 -22.74 -11.46
CA TRP A 122 12.11 -22.89 -10.50
C TRP A 122 13.50 -22.85 -11.14
N GLY A 123 13.66 -23.48 -12.31
CA GLY A 123 14.94 -23.44 -13.04
C GLY A 123 15.32 -22.02 -13.48
N ARG A 124 14.33 -21.18 -13.82
CA ARG A 124 14.57 -19.78 -14.21
C ARG A 124 14.93 -18.92 -13.00
N VAL A 125 14.24 -19.12 -11.87
CA VAL A 125 14.53 -18.45 -10.60
C VAL A 125 15.95 -18.79 -10.13
N ALA A 126 16.33 -20.07 -10.24
CA ALA A 126 17.68 -20.52 -9.92
C ALA A 126 18.73 -19.92 -10.86
N ALA A 127 18.42 -19.72 -12.15
CA ALA A 127 19.34 -19.08 -13.09
C ALA A 127 19.56 -17.59 -12.80
N THR A 128 18.54 -16.86 -12.33
CA THR A 128 18.61 -15.42 -12.04
C THR A 128 18.84 -15.08 -10.57
N TRP A 129 19.22 -16.06 -9.74
CA TRP A 129 19.29 -15.94 -8.28
C TRP A 129 20.11 -14.75 -7.77
N ARG A 130 21.18 -14.35 -8.49
CA ARG A 130 22.02 -13.20 -8.11
C ARG A 130 21.26 -11.87 -8.21
N ALA A 131 20.54 -11.68 -9.31
CA ALA A 131 19.73 -10.48 -9.52
C ALA A 131 18.45 -10.52 -8.67
N SER A 132 17.75 -11.66 -8.67
CA SER A 132 16.53 -11.86 -7.88
C SER A 132 16.78 -11.75 -6.38
N GLY A 133 17.94 -12.20 -5.88
CA GLY A 133 18.34 -12.09 -4.48
C GLY A 133 18.60 -10.65 -4.05
N GLN A 134 19.23 -9.84 -4.90
CA GLN A 134 19.44 -8.41 -4.62
C GLN A 134 18.11 -7.65 -4.56
N VAL A 135 17.22 -7.90 -5.52
CA VAL A 135 15.87 -7.29 -5.53
C VAL A 135 15.06 -7.76 -4.32
N GLY A 136 15.15 -9.05 -3.97
CA GLY A 136 14.50 -9.61 -2.79
C GLY A 136 15.00 -9.00 -1.49
N LEU A 137 16.32 -8.79 -1.35
CA LEU A 137 16.91 -8.13 -0.19
C LEU A 137 16.43 -6.68 -0.07
N LEU A 138 16.44 -5.92 -1.17
CA LEU A 138 15.91 -4.55 -1.19
C LEU A 138 14.42 -4.50 -0.84
N ALA A 139 13.63 -5.45 -1.34
CA ALA A 139 12.20 -5.56 -1.01
C ALA A 139 11.96 -5.92 0.47
N ALA A 140 12.79 -6.81 1.03
CA ALA A 140 12.72 -7.17 2.45
C ALA A 140 13.10 -6.00 3.36
N LEU A 141 14.15 -5.23 3.00
CA LEU A 141 14.51 -3.99 3.70
C LEU A 141 13.40 -2.95 3.62
N GLY A 142 12.76 -2.79 2.45
CA GLY A 142 11.58 -1.93 2.31
C GLY A 142 10.45 -2.36 3.24
N SER A 143 10.18 -3.66 3.32
CA SER A 143 9.14 -4.21 4.21
C SER A 143 9.50 -4.03 5.69
N ALA A 144 10.78 -4.10 6.06
CA ALA A 144 11.25 -3.79 7.41
C ALA A 144 10.93 -2.34 7.79
N CYS A 145 11.17 -1.38 6.89
CA CYS A 145 10.79 0.02 7.12
C CYS A 145 9.27 0.18 7.33
N TRP A 146 8.45 -0.49 6.52
CA TRP A 146 6.99 -0.46 6.65
C TRP A 146 6.49 -1.04 7.98
N PHE A 147 6.98 -2.23 8.36
CA PHE A 147 6.58 -2.90 9.60
C PHE A 147 7.02 -2.10 10.83
N THR A 148 8.22 -1.54 10.79
CA THR A 148 8.71 -0.64 11.85
C THR A 148 7.83 0.60 11.97
N GLY A 149 7.38 1.17 10.84
CA GLY A 149 6.39 2.24 10.83
C GLY A 149 5.07 1.83 11.47
N PHE A 150 4.55 0.62 11.17
CA PHE A 150 3.32 0.13 11.78
C PHE A 150 3.43 -0.12 13.29
N ALA A 151 4.61 -0.47 13.80
CA ALA A 151 4.84 -0.62 15.23
C ALA A 151 4.92 0.72 15.97
N THR A 152 5.43 1.76 15.31
CA THR A 152 5.65 3.08 15.94
C THR A 152 4.51 4.08 15.73
N ALA A 153 3.69 3.91 14.70
CA ALA A 153 2.64 4.86 14.34
C ALA A 153 1.31 4.17 13.92
N PRO A 154 0.18 4.91 13.92
CA PRO A 154 -1.11 4.40 13.42
C PRO A 154 -1.02 3.90 11.98
N VAL A 155 -1.73 2.81 11.64
CA VAL A 155 -1.63 2.16 10.32
C VAL A 155 -1.99 3.13 9.20
N ALA A 156 -3.05 3.91 9.43
CA ALA A 156 -3.54 4.88 8.46
C ALA A 156 -2.49 5.97 8.16
N LEU A 157 -1.76 6.44 9.18
CA LEU A 157 -0.76 7.49 9.01
C LEU A 157 0.43 7.01 8.19
N VAL A 158 0.93 5.80 8.49
CA VAL A 158 2.03 5.18 7.74
C VAL A 158 1.64 4.99 6.27
N ARG A 159 0.42 4.53 6.00
CA ARG A 159 -0.11 4.37 4.64
C ARG A 159 -0.26 5.69 3.90
N VAL A 160 -0.71 6.75 4.59
CA VAL A 160 -0.79 8.09 4.03
C VAL A 160 0.61 8.58 3.64
N VAL A 161 1.61 8.50 4.54
CA VAL A 161 2.99 8.86 4.20
C VAL A 161 3.52 8.02 3.04
N GLY A 162 3.16 6.74 2.98
CA GLY A 162 3.48 5.88 1.85
C GLY A 162 2.92 6.34 0.51
N GLN A 163 1.84 7.13 0.46
CA GLN A 163 1.36 7.72 -0.80
C GLN A 163 2.40 8.63 -1.45
N VAL A 164 3.39 9.12 -0.69
CA VAL A 164 4.51 9.89 -1.24
C VAL A 164 5.32 9.08 -2.26
N GLU A 165 5.30 7.75 -2.20
CA GLU A 165 5.91 6.87 -3.21
C GLU A 165 5.42 7.15 -4.63
N VAL A 166 4.17 7.62 -4.78
CA VAL A 166 3.60 7.99 -6.08
C VAL A 166 4.34 9.19 -6.69
N LEU A 167 4.78 10.16 -5.86
CA LEU A 167 5.60 11.29 -6.31
C LEU A 167 6.95 10.79 -6.85
N PHE A 168 7.60 9.89 -6.13
CA PHE A 168 8.89 9.32 -6.55
C PHE A 168 8.75 8.50 -7.82
N THR A 169 7.70 7.69 -7.94
CA THR A 169 7.42 6.89 -9.14
C THR A 169 7.19 7.78 -10.37
N LEU A 170 6.40 8.85 -10.22
CA LEU A 170 6.16 9.82 -11.29
C LEU A 170 7.43 10.60 -11.65
N GLY A 171 8.20 11.02 -10.64
CA GLY A 171 9.48 11.72 -10.85
C GLY A 171 10.47 10.85 -11.62
N PHE A 172 10.58 9.57 -11.25
CA PHE A 172 11.42 8.59 -11.93
C PHE A 172 10.93 8.33 -13.35
N SER A 173 9.61 8.16 -13.56
CA SER A 173 9.01 8.05 -14.89
C SER A 173 9.39 9.25 -15.76
N ARG A 174 9.26 10.48 -15.25
CA ARG A 174 9.64 11.69 -15.99
C ARG A 174 11.13 11.74 -16.33
N LEU A 175 12.00 11.41 -15.37
CA LEU A 175 13.45 11.47 -15.55
C LEU A 175 13.96 10.38 -16.51
N MET A 176 13.39 9.17 -16.43
CA MET A 176 13.90 8.01 -17.16
C MET A 176 13.16 7.74 -18.47
N LEU A 177 11.84 7.98 -18.54
CA LEU A 177 11.00 7.78 -19.74
C LEU A 177 10.79 9.06 -20.55
N ARG A 178 11.12 10.25 -20.00
CA ARG A 178 10.99 11.57 -20.67
C ARG A 178 9.59 11.86 -21.21
N GLU A 179 8.56 11.24 -20.64
CA GLU A 179 7.17 11.52 -21.04
C GLU A 179 6.74 12.93 -20.58
N PRO A 180 6.05 13.70 -21.43
CA PRO A 180 5.59 15.03 -21.08
C PRO A 180 4.48 14.94 -20.01
N THR A 181 4.73 15.57 -18.86
CA THR A 181 3.79 15.62 -17.74
C THR A 181 2.51 16.35 -18.14
N LYS A 182 1.36 15.67 -18.03
CA LYS A 182 0.07 16.25 -18.38
C LYS A 182 -0.50 17.04 -17.20
N SER A 183 -1.28 18.09 -17.44
CA SER A 183 -1.81 18.97 -16.37
C SER A 183 -2.65 18.24 -15.32
N HIS A 184 -3.29 17.12 -15.67
CA HIS A 184 -4.03 16.28 -14.73
C HIS A 184 -3.12 15.49 -13.77
N GLU A 185 -1.89 15.16 -14.20
CA GLU A 185 -0.91 14.51 -13.33
C GLU A 185 -0.45 15.46 -12.24
N VAL A 186 -0.21 16.72 -12.59
CA VAL A 186 0.16 17.76 -11.60
C VAL A 186 -0.97 18.00 -10.61
N LEU A 187 -2.23 18.07 -11.07
CA LEU A 187 -3.38 18.25 -10.18
C LEU A 187 -3.55 17.06 -9.23
N GLY A 188 -3.49 15.83 -9.75
CA GLY A 188 -3.58 14.64 -8.92
C GLY A 188 -2.43 14.54 -7.91
N LEU A 189 -1.22 14.94 -8.33
CA LEU A 189 -0.05 15.03 -7.46
C LEU A 189 -0.27 15.99 -6.31
N LEU A 190 -0.73 17.22 -6.60
CA LEU A 190 -1.04 18.24 -5.60
C LEU A 190 -2.10 17.79 -4.61
N LEU A 191 -3.15 17.09 -5.07
CA LEU A 191 -4.16 16.52 -4.17
C LEU A 191 -3.56 15.45 -3.25
N VAL A 192 -2.67 14.58 -3.75
CA VAL A 192 -1.99 13.60 -2.91
C VAL A 192 -1.13 14.29 -1.86
N THR A 193 -0.30 15.27 -2.23
CA THR A 193 0.52 16.01 -1.27
C THR A 193 -0.34 16.74 -0.24
N ALA A 194 -1.42 17.40 -0.67
CA ALA A 194 -2.35 18.07 0.22
C ALA A 194 -3.02 17.10 1.21
N GLY A 195 -3.44 15.91 0.74
CA GLY A 195 -4.01 14.87 1.59
C GLY A 195 -3.02 14.36 2.64
N VAL A 196 -1.77 14.14 2.25
CA VAL A 196 -0.69 13.74 3.17
C VAL A 196 -0.43 14.81 4.23
N VAL A 197 -0.30 16.07 3.82
CA VAL A 197 -0.05 17.19 4.74
C VAL A 197 -1.22 17.36 5.71
N LEU A 198 -2.47 17.31 5.23
CA LEU A 198 -3.66 17.42 6.08
C LEU A 198 -3.74 16.30 7.12
N ALA A 199 -3.46 15.06 6.71
CA ALA A 199 -3.46 13.94 7.63
C ALA A 199 -2.32 14.01 8.66
N LEU A 200 -1.14 14.49 8.27
CA LEU A 200 -0.04 14.73 9.22
C LEU A 200 -0.40 15.84 10.21
N LEU A 201 -0.98 16.94 9.76
CA LEU A 201 -1.45 18.03 10.63
C LEU A 201 -2.53 17.55 11.60
N GLY A 202 -3.43 16.68 11.14
CA GLY A 202 -4.47 16.08 11.98
C GLY A 202 -3.98 15.03 12.96
N ALA A 203 -2.77 14.50 12.76
CA ALA A 203 -2.14 13.58 13.69
C ALA A 203 -1.28 14.31 14.74
N LEU A 204 -0.87 15.55 14.45
CA LEU A 204 -0.05 16.39 15.34
C LEU A 204 -0.88 17.30 16.26
N GLY A 205 -2.16 17.54 15.95
CA GLY A 205 -3.09 18.34 16.74
C GLY A 205 -4.14 17.50 17.47
#